data_AF-A0A2G9HW99-F1
#
_entry.id   AF-A0A2G9HW99-F1
#
_cell.length_a   1.000
_cell.length_b   1.000
_cell.length_c   1.000
_cell.angle_alpha   90.00
_cell.angle_beta   90.00
_cell.angle_gamma   90.00
#
_symmetry.space_group_name_H-M   'P 1'
#
loop_
_entity.id
_entity.type
_entity.pdbx_description
1 polymer ?
#
loop_
_entity_poly.entity_id
_entity_poly.type
_entity_poly.pdbx_seq_one_letter_code
_entity_poly.pdbx_strand_id
1 'polypeptide(L)' 'MEGVDYLADERKKATFDVESMKIVWAGSRHAFEVSDRISKLVANDPVNFH' A
#
# COMPACT_ATOMS: atom_id res chain seq x y z
N MET A 1 11.70 -16.42 1.90
CA MET A 1 12.38 -15.25 2.48
C MET A 1 11.48 -14.77 3.60
N GLU A 2 11.93 -14.80 4.86
CA GLU A 2 11.06 -14.43 5.98
C GLU A 2 10.53 -13.00 5.79
N GLY A 3 9.24 -12.79 6.01
CA GLY A 3 8.56 -11.50 5.91
C GLY A 3 8.87 -10.55 7.07
N VAL A 4 10.13 -10.51 7.51
CA VAL A 4 10.58 -9.67 8.61
C VAL A 4 10.60 -8.21 8.14
N ASP A 5 9.83 -7.36 8.81
CA ASP A 5 9.80 -5.92 8.56
C ASP A 5 10.97 -5.23 9.29
N TYR A 6 12.12 -5.17 8.63
CA TYR A 6 13.31 -4.48 9.13
C TYR A 6 13.10 -2.97 9.35
N LEU A 7 12.02 -2.39 8.83
CA LEU A 7 11.68 -0.96 8.97
C LEU A 7 10.61 -0.70 10.02
N ALA A 8 10.21 -1.72 10.80
CA ALA A 8 9.16 -1.58 11.80
C ALA A 8 9.46 -0.46 12.82
N ASP A 9 10.71 -0.33 13.26
CA ASP A 9 11.09 0.68 14.24
C ASP A 9 11.06 2.11 13.67
N GLU A 10 11.29 2.27 12.37
CA GLU A 10 11.11 3.56 11.72
C GLU A 10 9.63 3.92 11.57
N ARG A 11 8.77 2.95 11.22
CA ARG A 11 7.32 3.18 11.13
C ARG A 11 6.70 3.59 12.47
N LYS A 12 7.20 3.04 13.59
CA LYS A 12 6.75 3.41 14.95
C LYS A 12 7.02 4.87 15.31
N LYS A 13 7.96 5.54 14.64
CA LYS A 13 8.26 6.96 14.90
C LYS A 13 7.21 7.91 14.32
N ALA A 14 6.27 7.42 13.52
CA ALA A 14 5.22 8.26 12.94
C ALA A 14 4.35 8.90 14.04
N THR A 15 4.22 10.22 14.01
CA THR A 15 3.39 11.00 14.93
C THR A 15 1.98 11.25 14.38
N PHE A 16 1.61 10.55 13.31
CA PHE A 16 0.32 10.62 12.65
C PHE A 16 -0.10 9.23 12.18
N ASP A 17 -1.39 9.03 11.97
CA ASP A 17 -1.91 7.80 11.38
C ASP A 17 -1.64 7.78 9.87
N VAL A 18 -0.74 6.88 9.46
CA VAL A 18 -0.35 6.69 8.07
C VAL A 18 -1.52 6.22 7.21
N GLU A 19 -2.48 5.45 7.74
CA GLU A 19 -3.64 4.99 6.97
C GLU A 19 -4.59 6.14 6.62
N SER A 20 -4.85 7.03 7.58
CA SER A 20 -5.58 8.27 7.31
C SER A 20 -4.87 9.16 6.28
N MET A 21 -3.54 9.24 6.35
CA MET A 21 -2.75 10.05 5.39
C MET A 21 -2.84 9.53 3.96
N LYS A 22 -2.91 8.21 3.74
CA LYS A 22 -3.09 7.63 2.41
C LYS A 22 -4.39 8.10 1.73
N ILE A 23 -5.45 8.29 2.50
CA ILE A 23 -6.73 8.79 1.98
C ILE A 23 -6.60 10.26 1.55
N VAL A 24 -5.93 11.08 2.35
CA VAL A 24 -5.66 12.49 2.03
C VAL A 24 -4.83 12.58 0.74
N TRP A 25 -3.80 11.74 0.61
CA TRP A 25 -2.96 11.68 -0.59
C TRP A 25 -3.74 11.25 -1.84
N ALA A 26 -4.61 10.25 -1.72
CA ALA A 26 -5.44 9.79 -2.83
C ALA A 26 -6.54 10.79 -3.24
N GLY A 27 -6.76 11.85 -2.45
CA GLY A 27 -7.77 12.88 -2.68
C GLY A 27 -9.20 12.46 -2.33
N SER A 28 -9.48 11.16 -2.18
CA SER A 28 -10.72 10.63 -1.61
C SER A 28 -10.55 9.18 -1.19
N ARG A 29 -11.46 8.69 -0.32
CA ARG A 29 -11.52 7.28 0.05
C ARG A 29 -11.79 6.36 -1.16
N HIS A 30 -12.72 6.77 -2.04
CA HIS A 30 -13.04 5.99 -3.24
C HIS A 30 -11.83 5.83 -4.16
N ALA A 31 -11.07 6.92 -4.39
CA ALA A 31 -9.86 6.88 -5.19
C ALA A 31 -8.79 5.95 -4.59
N PHE A 32 -8.61 5.98 -3.26
CA PHE A 32 -7.70 5.08 -2.56
C PHE A 32 -8.10 3.61 -2.74
N GLU A 33 -9.35 3.25 -2.49
CA GLU A 33 -9.85 1.88 -2.57
C GLU A 33 -9.76 1.30 -3.98
N VAL A 34 -10.10 2.09 -5.01
CA VAL A 34 -9.97 1.66 -6.40
C VAL A 34 -8.51 1.45 -6.77
N SER A 35 -7.64 2.41 -6.44
CA SER A 35 -6.21 2.34 -6.76
C SER A 35 -5.50 1.17 -6.07
N ASP A 36 -5.74 0.97 -4.76
CA ASP A 36 -5.17 -0.14 -3.99
C ASP A 36 -5.59 -1.50 -4.56
N ARG A 37 -6.87 -1.66 -4.90
CA ARG A 37 -7.38 -2.91 -5.46
C ARG A 37 -6.76 -3.24 -6.83
N ILE A 38 -6.67 -2.25 -7.72
CA ILE A 38 -6.06 -2.45 -9.04
C ILE A 38 -4.55 -2.70 -8.91
N SER A 39 -3.87 -2.01 -7.99
CA SER A 39 -2.43 -2.23 -7.74
C SER A 39 -2.14 -3.67 -7.32
N LYS A 40 -2.95 -4.22 -6.41
CA LYS A 40 -2.85 -5.63 -5.99
C LYS A 40 -3.18 -6.61 -7.12
N LEU A 41 -4.18 -6.30 -7.96
CA LEU A 41 -4.52 -7.12 -9.11
C LEU A 41 -3.32 -7.27 -10.05
N VAL A 42 -2.70 -6.14 -10.43
CA VAL A 42 -1.56 -6.13 -11.35
C VAL A 42 -0.34 -6.81 -10.73
N ALA A 43 -0.05 -6.56 -9.45
CA ALA A 43 1.11 -7.17 -8.78
C ALA A 43 1.01 -8.70 -8.67
N ASN A 44 -0.21 -9.24 -8.60
CA ASN A 44 -0.45 -10.68 -8.47
C ASN A 44 -0.53 -11.41 -9.82
N ASP A 45 -0.57 -10.69 -10.95
CA ASP A 45 -0.62 -11.29 -12.28
C ASP A 45 0.76 -11.19 -12.96
N PRO A 46 1.53 -12.29 -13.07
CA PRO A 46 2.85 -12.29 -13.70
C PRO A 46 2.83 -12.16 -15.23
N VAL A 47 1.66 -12.18 -15.89
CA VAL A 47 1.45 -12.12 -17.36
C VAL A 47 2.60 -12.77 -18.15
N ASN A 48 2.54 -14.10 -18.28
CA ASN A 48 3.44 -14.81 -19.19
C ASN A 48 2.88 -14.74 -20.62
N PHE A 49 3.55 -14.02 -21.50
CA PHE A 49 3.35 -14.13 -22.95
C PHE A 49 3.97 -15.46 -23.41
N HIS A 50 3.14 -16.37 -23.94
CA HIS A 50 3.59 -17.56 -24.66
C HIS A 50 4.05 -17.21 -26.08
#